data_AF-A0A822FBD8-F1
#
_entry.id   AF-A0A822FBD8-F1
#
_cell.length_a   1.000
_cell.length_b   1.000
_cell.length_c   1.000
_cell.angle_alpha   90.00
_cell.angle_beta   90.00
_cell.angle_gamma   90.00
#
_symmetry.space_group_name_H-M   'P 1'
#
loop_
_entity.id
_entity.type
_entity.pdbx_description
1 polymer ?
#
loop_
_entity_poly.entity_id
_entity_poly.type
_entity_poly.pdbx_seq_one_letter_code
_entity_poly.pdbx_strand_id
1 'polypeptide(L)'
;VEYEVIKIKTIGDKNLLTPLANIGDKGLFTKELEIELDQKNIDFVIHSLKDVPSTTLPPNMVIGAILERADPRDAVIIAPW
;
A
#
# COMPACT_ATOMS: atom_id res chain seq x y z
N VAL A 1 -19.84 -14.64 6.79
CA VAL A 1 -18.80 -14.66 5.74
C VAL A 1 -17.48 -14.87 6.45
N GLU A 2 -16.66 -15.80 5.98
CA GLU A 2 -15.32 -16.06 6.50
C GLU A 2 -14.28 -15.45 5.57
N TYR A 3 -13.12 -15.06 6.12
CA TYR A 3 -12.05 -14.39 5.38
C TYR A 3 -10.70 -14.97 5.77
N GLU A 4 -9.77 -15.03 4.82
CA GLU A 4 -8.37 -15.36 5.03
C GLU A 4 -7.49 -14.14 4.79
N VAL A 5 -6.46 -13.96 5.62
CA VAL A 5 -5.50 -12.85 5.48
C VAL A 5 -4.20 -13.37 4.86
N ILE A 6 -3.97 -12.99 3.62
CA ILE A 6 -2.76 -13.33 2.88
C ILE A 6 -1.76 -12.17 3.01
N LYS A 7 -0.58 -12.44 3.59
CA LYS A 7 0.48 -11.44 3.79
C LYS A 7 1.45 -11.46 2.62
N ILE A 8 1.55 -10.35 1.90
CA ILE A 8 2.44 -10.19 0.74
C ILE A 8 3.49 -9.12 1.08
N LYS A 9 4.77 -9.41 0.78
CA LYS A 9 5.88 -8.47 1.00
C LYS A 9 6.22 -7.71 -0.29
N THR A 10 6.13 -6.39 -0.23
CA THR A 10 6.42 -5.49 -1.35
C THR A 10 7.92 -5.19 -1.48
N ILE A 11 8.34 -4.54 -2.57
CA ILE A 11 9.73 -4.03 -2.67
C ILE A 11 10.00 -2.96 -1.59
N GLY A 12 9.03 -2.11 -1.28
CA GLY A 12 9.15 -1.10 -0.23
C GLY A 12 9.44 -1.71 1.15
N ASP A 13 8.85 -2.86 1.45
CA ASP A 13 9.10 -3.58 2.71
C ASP A 13 10.50 -4.23 2.74
N LYS A 14 11.05 -4.57 1.56
CA LYS A 14 12.35 -5.24 1.44
C LYS A 14 13.51 -4.25 1.45
N ASN A 15 13.33 -3.03 0.94
CA ASN A 15 14.38 -2.02 0.85
C ASN A 15 14.22 -0.92 1.91
N LEU A 16 14.77 -1.17 3.10
CA LEU A 16 14.73 -0.24 4.23
C LEU A 16 15.92 0.75 4.27
N LEU A 17 16.90 0.57 3.39
CA LEU A 17 18.18 1.29 3.44
C LEU A 17 18.25 2.45 2.45
N THR A 18 17.47 2.37 1.38
CA THR A 18 17.48 3.40 0.33
C THR A 18 16.42 4.45 0.64
N PRO A 19 16.75 5.75 0.67
CA PRO A 19 15.75 6.80 0.82
C PRO A 19 14.67 6.68 -0.25
N LEU A 20 13.39 6.79 0.14
CA LEU A 20 12.24 6.68 -0.76
C LEU A 20 12.36 7.62 -1.98
N ALA A 21 12.86 8.84 -1.79
CA ALA A 21 13.07 9.81 -2.87
C ALA A 21 14.06 9.33 -3.96
N ASN A 22 14.94 8.39 -3.62
CA ASN A 22 15.91 7.81 -4.55
C ASN A 22 15.38 6.52 -5.21
N ILE A 23 14.25 6.00 -4.74
CA ILE A 23 13.57 4.86 -5.33
C ILE A 23 12.57 5.41 -6.35
N GLY A 24 13.04 5.60 -7.59
CA GLY A 24 12.24 6.19 -8.68
C GLY A 24 11.09 5.32 -9.20
N ASP A 25 10.67 4.30 -8.45
CA ASP A 25 9.73 3.29 -8.93
C ASP A 25 8.29 3.62 -8.49
N LYS A 26 7.40 3.75 -9.47
CA LYS A 26 5.96 3.94 -9.21
C LYS A 26 5.39 2.62 -8.70
N GLY A 27 4.62 2.66 -7.61
CA GLY A 27 3.97 1.47 -7.05
C GLY A 27 4.86 0.64 -6.13
N LEU A 28 5.84 1.25 -5.46
CA LEU A 28 6.76 0.59 -4.52
C LEU A 28 6.08 -0.29 -3.46
N PHE A 29 4.87 0.09 -3.06
CA PHE A 29 4.05 -0.58 -2.05
C PHE A 29 2.78 -1.24 -2.63
N THR A 30 2.55 -1.16 -3.94
CA THR A 30 1.29 -1.66 -4.55
C THR A 30 1.52 -2.74 -5.59
N LYS A 31 2.68 -2.73 -6.27
CA LYS A 31 2.95 -3.60 -7.43
C LYS A 31 2.76 -5.09 -7.15
N GLU A 32 3.32 -5.63 -6.06
CA GLU A 32 3.15 -7.04 -5.73
C GLU A 32 1.69 -7.40 -5.42
N LEU A 33 0.97 -6.51 -4.74
CA LEU A 33 -0.43 -6.73 -4.39
C LEU A 33 -1.33 -6.67 -5.63
N GLU A 34 -1.05 -5.76 -6.55
CA GLU A 34 -1.71 -5.64 -7.85
C GLU A 34 -1.50 -6.91 -8.70
N ILE A 35 -0.30 -7.49 -8.71
CA ILE A 35 -0.03 -8.75 -9.42
C ILE A 35 -0.87 -9.90 -8.86
N GLU A 36 -0.95 -10.04 -7.54
CA GLU A 36 -1.74 -11.10 -6.91
C GLU A 36 -3.25 -10.93 -7.16
N LEU A 37 -3.72 -9.68 -7.20
CA LEU A 37 -5.12 -9.35 -7.52
C LEU A 37 -5.44 -9.65 -9.00
N ASP A 38 -4.55 -9.30 -9.92
CA ASP A 38 -4.71 -9.57 -11.37
C ASP A 38 -4.68 -11.08 -11.67
N GLN A 39 -3.83 -11.83 -10.96
CA GLN A 39 -3.76 -13.29 -11.04
C GLN A 39 -4.92 -14.01 -10.34
N LYS A 40 -5.80 -13.26 -9.64
CA LYS A 40 -6.92 -13.79 -8.86
C LYS A 40 -6.50 -14.73 -7.72
N ASN A 41 -5.29 -14.52 -7.19
CA ASN A 41 -4.82 -15.22 -5.99
C ASN A 41 -5.44 -14.62 -4.71
N ILE A 42 -5.93 -13.37 -4.81
CA ILE A 42 -6.65 -12.65 -3.76
C ILE A 42 -7.87 -11.94 -4.36
N ASP A 43 -8.89 -11.66 -3.54
CA ASP A 43 -10.13 -11.02 -3.98
C ASP A 43 -10.10 -9.49 -3.89
N PHE A 44 -9.41 -8.94 -2.89
CA PHE A 44 -9.26 -7.51 -2.69
C PHE A 44 -8.01 -7.19 -1.86
N VAL A 45 -7.59 -5.92 -1.93
CA VAL A 45 -6.42 -5.42 -1.21
C VAL A 45 -6.83 -4.29 -0.27
N ILE A 46 -6.20 -4.23 0.90
CA ILE A 46 -6.33 -3.14 1.85
C ILE A 46 -5.04 -2.30 1.82
N HIS A 47 -5.19 -0.98 1.64
CA HIS A 47 -4.07 -0.04 1.62
C HIS A 47 -4.30 1.14 2.55
N SER A 48 -3.21 1.70 3.05
CA SER A 48 -3.21 3.11 3.45
C SER A 48 -3.35 3.95 2.18
N LEU A 49 -4.39 4.79 2.11
CA LEU A 49 -4.70 5.54 0.89
C LEU A 49 -3.55 6.47 0.43
N LYS A 50 -2.68 6.91 1.35
CA LYS A 50 -1.49 7.71 1.04
C LYS A 50 -0.47 6.99 0.16
N ASP A 51 -0.47 5.65 0.17
CA ASP A 51 0.51 4.82 -0.53
C ASP A 51 -0.03 4.33 -1.89
N VAL A 52 -1.30 4.61 -2.21
CA VAL A 52 -1.89 4.30 -3.51
C VAL A 52 -1.39 5.34 -4.54
N PRO A 53 -0.84 4.93 -5.69
CA PRO A 53 -0.35 5.85 -6.71
C PRO A 53 -1.43 6.86 -7.14
N SER A 54 -1.11 8.14 -6.99
CA SER A 54 -2.06 9.24 -7.22
C SER A 54 -2.42 9.50 -8.68
N THR A 55 -1.70 8.90 -9.64
CA THR A 55 -1.78 9.29 -11.06
C THR A 55 -2.65 8.36 -11.90
N THR A 56 -2.55 7.05 -11.70
CA THR A 56 -3.29 6.04 -12.49
C THR A 56 -3.31 4.72 -11.74
N LEU A 57 -4.50 4.17 -11.50
CA LEU A 57 -4.65 2.77 -11.14
C LEU A 57 -4.34 1.89 -12.37
N PRO A 58 -3.88 0.64 -12.18
CA PRO A 58 -3.75 -0.31 -13.28
C PRO A 58 -5.08 -0.50 -14.03
N PRO A 59 -5.02 -0.83 -15.33
CA PRO A 59 -6.22 -1.23 -16.06
C PRO A 59 -6.96 -2.35 -15.31
N ASN A 60 -8.29 -2.31 -15.31
CA ASN A 60 -9.15 -3.28 -14.63
C ASN A 60 -9.14 -3.23 -13.09
N MET A 61 -8.52 -2.22 -12.48
CA MET A 61 -8.58 -2.01 -11.03
C MET A 61 -9.34 -0.74 -10.68
N VAL A 62 -9.97 -0.74 -9.50
CA VAL A 62 -10.72 0.39 -8.96
C VAL A 62 -10.58 0.43 -7.44
N ILE A 63 -10.67 1.63 -6.87
CA ILE A 63 -10.84 1.78 -5.42
C ILE A 63 -12.29 1.40 -5.09
N GLY A 64 -12.50 0.18 -4.60
CA GLY A 64 -13.83 -0.35 -4.30
C GLY A 64 -14.48 0.26 -3.06
N ALA A 65 -13.69 0.76 -2.11
CA ALA A 65 -14.19 1.38 -0.89
C ALA A 65 -13.18 2.38 -0.32
N ILE A 66 -13.69 3.42 0.34
CA ILE A 66 -12.94 4.30 1.22
C ILE A 66 -13.65 4.26 2.57
N LEU A 67 -12.92 3.86 3.61
CA LEU A 67 -13.44 3.78 4.97
C LEU A 67 -13.48 5.17 5.63
N GLU A 68 -14.14 5.26 6.79
CA GLU A 68 -14.08 6.47 7.62
C GLU A 68 -12.63 6.84 7.94
N ARG A 69 -12.29 8.12 7.76
CA ARG A 69 -10.91 8.59 7.88
C ARG A 69 -10.52 8.71 9.36
N ALA A 70 -9.45 8.01 9.74
CA ALA A 70 -8.79 8.22 11.03
C ALA A 70 -8.12 9.62 11.11
N ASP A 71 -7.60 9.99 12.29
CA ASP A 71 -6.89 11.26 12.48
C ASP A 71 -5.79 11.46 11.43
N PRO A 72 -5.87 12.48 10.56
CA PRO A 72 -4.92 12.69 9.48
C PRO A 72 -3.71 13.54 9.89
N ARG A 73 -3.62 13.98 11.15
CA ARG A 73 -2.57 14.89 11.63
C ARG A 73 -1.26 14.13 11.85
N ASP A 74 -0.15 14.82 11.59
CA ASP A 74 1.18 14.34 11.96
C ASP A 74 1.35 14.36 13.49
N ALA A 75 2.15 13.42 13.98
CA ALA A 75 2.54 13.34 15.40
C ALA A 75 4.03 13.65 15.57
N VAL A 76 4.34 14.45 16.58
CA VAL A 76 5.72 14.71 17.00
C VAL A 76 6.13 13.64 18.00
N ILE A 77 7.20 12.89 17.70
CA ILE A 77 7.78 11.89 18.60
C ILE A 77 9.11 12.44 19.13
N ILE A 78 9.19 12.65 20.45
CA ILE A 78 10.38 13.10 21.15
C ILE A 78 10.73 12.09 22.24
N ALA A 79 12.01 11.69 22.31
CA ALA A 79 12.48 10.87 23.42
C ALA A 79 12.54 11.72 24.70
N PRO A 80 12.15 11.17 25.87
CA PRO A 80 12.52 11.78 27.13
C PRO A 80 14.06 11.78 27.24
N TRP A 81 14.61 12.91 27.65
CA TRP A 81 16.03 13.14 27.93
C TRP A 81 16.56 12.23 29.04
#